data_AF-A0A0B1S4U3-F1
#
_entry.id   AF-A0A0B1S4U3-F1
#
_cell.length_a   1.000
_cell.length_b   1.000
_cell.length_c   1.000
_cell.angle_alpha   90.00
_cell.angle_beta   90.00
_cell.angle_gamma   90.00
#
_symmetry.space_group_name_H-M   'P 1'
#
loop_
_entity.id
_entity.type
_entity.pdbx_description
1 polymer ?
#
loop_
_entity_poly.entity_id
_entity_poly.type
_entity_poly.pdbx_seq_one_letter_code
_entity_poly.pdbx_strand_id
1 'polypeptide(L)'
;MCTAGAAEIMKAVGHGLGANVPAEEACKAYDNLVRNAHNREVNVYRLYLPFDREDTRMPQFYFAKEFSEDNRFKGILGMELVENVETIPISQNLKPEDLSDVLRSLAYIEAKSLEFTHEEKQKLGENPIPLLYHTIMDSDAISKWIREMYMETEV
;
A
#
# COMPACT_ATOMS: atom_id res chain seq x y z
N MET A 1 -14.37 8.92 7.51
CA MET A 1 -14.19 9.01 6.05
C MET A 1 -15.30 9.90 5.51
N CYS A 2 -14.98 11.02 4.86
CA CYS A 2 -15.95 12.04 4.44
C CYS A 2 -16.79 11.53 3.26
N THR A 3 -18.11 11.68 3.33
CA THR A 3 -19.10 11.06 2.43
C THR A 3 -19.04 11.56 0.98
N ALA A 4 -18.42 12.73 0.72
CA ALA A 4 -18.29 13.29 -0.62
C ALA A 4 -17.21 12.59 -1.47
N GLY A 5 -16.09 12.17 -0.86
CA GLY A 5 -15.03 11.46 -1.58
C GLY A 5 -15.37 9.99 -1.87
N ALA A 6 -16.25 9.39 -1.06
CA ALA A 6 -16.65 8.00 -1.24
C ALA A 6 -17.37 7.77 -2.58
N ALA A 7 -18.21 8.70 -3.04
CA ALA A 7 -18.97 8.54 -4.28
C ALA A 7 -18.09 8.55 -5.54
N GLU A 8 -17.09 9.42 -5.60
CA GLU A 8 -16.15 9.47 -6.72
C GLU A 8 -15.20 8.28 -6.71
N ILE A 9 -14.72 7.88 -5.54
CA ILE A 9 -13.94 6.64 -5.37
C ILE A 9 -14.78 5.45 -5.80
N MET A 10 -16.05 5.33 -5.39
CA MET A 10 -16.94 4.23 -5.80
C MET A 10 -17.20 4.20 -7.31
N LYS A 11 -17.27 5.37 -7.97
CA LYS A 11 -17.41 5.45 -9.43
C LYS A 11 -16.13 5.02 -10.15
N ALA A 12 -14.97 5.45 -9.65
CA ALA A 12 -13.67 4.97 -10.14
C ALA A 12 -13.51 3.47 -9.91
N VAL A 13 -13.99 2.96 -8.76
CA VAL A 13 -14.00 1.54 -8.42
C VAL A 13 -14.85 0.71 -9.39
N GLY A 14 -16.06 1.17 -9.66
CA GLY A 14 -16.95 0.51 -10.62
C GLY A 14 -16.43 0.56 -12.06
N HIS A 15 -15.67 1.59 -12.43
CA HIS A 15 -15.01 1.65 -13.74
C HIS A 15 -13.83 0.68 -13.85
N GLY A 16 -12.97 0.57 -12.83
CA GLY A 16 -11.81 -0.35 -12.83
C GLY A 16 -12.19 -1.83 -12.82
N LEU A 17 -13.31 -2.18 -12.18
CA LEU A 17 -13.87 -3.55 -12.18
C LEU A 17 -14.69 -3.88 -13.44
N GLY A 18 -14.82 -2.95 -14.38
CA GLY A 18 -15.61 -3.06 -15.61
C GLY A 18 -17.01 -2.45 -15.48
N ALA A 19 -17.49 -1.80 -16.55
CA ALA A 19 -18.63 -0.88 -16.59
C ALA A 19 -20.03 -1.40 -16.18
N ASN A 20 -20.15 -2.60 -15.59
CA ASN A 20 -21.44 -3.22 -15.20
C ASN A 20 -21.46 -3.85 -13.80
N VAL A 21 -20.47 -3.61 -12.94
CA VAL A 21 -20.52 -4.14 -11.55
C VAL A 21 -21.55 -3.37 -10.73
N PRO A 22 -22.55 -4.04 -10.10
CA PRO A 22 -23.50 -3.37 -9.21
C PRO A 22 -22.79 -2.62 -8.09
N ALA A 23 -23.28 -1.42 -7.76
CA ALA A 23 -22.64 -0.55 -6.76
C ALA A 23 -22.43 -1.24 -5.40
N GLU A 24 -23.36 -2.10 -4.97
CA GLU A 24 -23.23 -2.86 -3.72
C GLU A 24 -22.07 -3.86 -3.76
N GLU A 25 -21.85 -4.51 -4.89
CA GLU A 25 -20.76 -5.46 -5.09
C GLU A 25 -19.41 -4.73 -5.12
N ALA A 26 -19.35 -3.59 -5.82
CA ALA A 26 -18.19 -2.70 -5.81
C ALA A 26 -17.85 -2.21 -4.39
N CYS A 27 -18.86 -1.81 -3.61
CA CYS A 27 -18.67 -1.41 -2.20
C CYS A 27 -18.12 -2.55 -1.35
N LYS A 28 -18.66 -3.77 -1.48
CA LYS A 28 -18.19 -4.94 -0.75
C LYS A 28 -16.75 -5.31 -1.12
N ALA A 29 -16.41 -5.25 -2.40
CA ALA A 29 -15.05 -5.50 -2.87
C ALA A 29 -14.07 -4.47 -2.29
N TYR A 30 -14.42 -3.18 -2.33
CA TYR A 30 -13.60 -2.12 -1.76
C TYR A 30 -13.44 -2.24 -0.23
N ASP A 31 -14.51 -2.56 0.49
CA ASP A 31 -14.48 -2.78 1.94
C ASP A 31 -13.58 -3.97 2.31
N ASN A 32 -13.58 -5.04 1.52
CA ASN A 32 -12.64 -6.15 1.72
C ASN A 32 -11.19 -5.74 1.41
N LEU A 33 -10.98 -5.01 0.32
CA LEU A 33 -9.67 -4.50 -0.07
C LEU A 33 -9.03 -3.67 1.05
N VAL A 34 -9.75 -2.67 1.56
CA VAL A 34 -9.24 -1.78 2.61
C VAL A 34 -8.93 -2.53 3.90
N ARG A 35 -9.78 -3.50 4.28
CA ARG A 35 -9.54 -4.34 5.47
C ARG A 35 -8.30 -5.21 5.33
N ASN A 36 -8.12 -5.84 4.17
CA ASN A 36 -6.96 -6.67 3.88
C ASN A 36 -5.68 -5.82 3.81
N ALA A 37 -5.74 -4.64 3.19
CA ALA A 37 -4.63 -3.69 3.13
C ALA A 37 -4.20 -3.22 4.53
N HIS A 38 -5.17 -2.88 5.39
CA HIS A 38 -4.90 -2.52 6.79
C HIS A 38 -4.19 -3.65 7.55
N ASN A 39 -4.72 -4.87 7.49
CA ASN A 39 -4.10 -6.01 8.20
C ASN A 39 -2.69 -6.31 7.69
N ARG A 40 -2.47 -6.17 6.38
CA ARG A 40 -1.14 -6.29 5.79
C ARG A 40 -0.19 -5.20 6.29
N GLU A 41 -0.64 -3.94 6.34
CA GLU A 41 0.17 -2.85 6.89
C GLU A 41 0.58 -3.13 8.34
N VAL A 42 -0.36 -3.61 9.16
CA VAL A 42 -0.06 -4.03 10.54
C VAL A 42 1.00 -5.15 10.57
N ASN A 43 0.90 -6.13 9.68
CA ASN A 43 1.89 -7.20 9.58
C ASN A 43 3.28 -6.69 9.19
N VAL A 44 3.36 -5.74 8.24
CA VAL A 44 4.62 -5.09 7.86
C VAL A 44 5.26 -4.46 9.10
N TYR A 45 4.56 -3.61 9.83
CA TYR A 45 5.12 -2.98 11.03
C TYR A 45 5.55 -3.99 12.09
N ARG A 46 4.77 -5.06 12.32
CA ARG A 46 5.12 -6.08 13.32
C ARG A 46 6.35 -6.90 12.94
N LEU A 47 6.46 -7.30 11.67
CA LEU A 47 7.57 -8.12 11.19
C LEU A 47 8.88 -7.33 11.13
N TYR A 48 8.80 -6.04 10.82
CA TYR A 48 9.98 -5.17 10.76
C TYR A 48 10.35 -4.52 12.09
N LEU A 49 9.48 -4.57 13.11
CA LEU A 49 9.72 -4.04 14.45
C LEU A 49 11.05 -4.46 15.09
N PRO A 50 11.54 -5.71 14.93
CA PRO A 50 12.81 -6.13 15.54
C PRO A 50 14.07 -5.54 14.91
N PHE A 51 13.98 -4.93 13.72
CA PHE A 51 15.14 -4.41 13.00
C PHE A 51 15.43 -2.94 13.32
N ASP A 52 16.66 -2.52 13.02
CA ASP A 52 17.09 -1.14 13.26
C ASP A 52 16.23 -0.14 12.49
N ARG A 53 15.78 0.89 13.21
CA ARG A 53 14.93 1.96 12.68
C ARG A 53 15.70 2.95 11.83
N GLU A 54 16.99 3.13 12.08
CA GLU A 54 17.83 4.02 11.27
C GLU A 54 18.01 3.45 9.85
N ASP A 55 18.10 2.12 9.74
CA ASP A 55 18.24 1.45 8.45
C ASP A 55 16.89 1.28 7.74
N THR A 56 15.83 0.88 8.47
CA THR A 56 14.49 0.71 7.86
C THR A 56 13.80 2.04 7.56
N ARG A 57 14.16 3.13 8.25
CA ARG A 57 13.48 4.44 8.20
C ARG A 57 11.97 4.35 8.47
N MET A 58 11.51 3.31 9.15
CA MET A 58 10.10 3.14 9.49
C MET A 58 9.71 3.95 10.74
N PRO A 59 8.52 4.58 10.76
CA PRO A 59 7.99 5.24 11.94
C PRO A 59 7.90 4.30 13.15
N GLN A 60 8.03 4.84 14.37
CA GLN A 60 7.85 4.03 15.57
C GLN A 60 6.44 3.44 15.59
N PHE A 61 6.35 2.12 15.72
CA PHE A 61 5.09 1.44 15.95
C PHE A 61 4.80 1.39 17.46
N TYR A 62 3.57 1.75 17.87
CA TYR A 62 3.14 1.69 19.27
C TYR A 62 2.11 0.57 19.51
N PHE A 63 1.05 0.54 18.70
CA PHE A 63 -0.01 -0.46 18.84
C PHE A 63 -0.82 -0.59 17.55
N ALA A 64 -1.48 -1.73 17.37
CA ALA A 64 -2.46 -1.90 16.30
C ALA A 64 -3.58 -2.86 16.70
N LYS A 65 -4.70 -2.71 16.00
CA LYS A 65 -5.82 -3.64 16.01
C LYS A 65 -6.18 -4.00 14.57
N GLU A 66 -6.12 -5.28 14.25
CA GLU A 66 -6.49 -5.82 12.94
C GLU A 66 -8.01 -6.00 12.82
N PHE A 67 -8.49 -6.05 11.60
CA PHE A 67 -9.79 -6.61 11.30
C PHE A 67 -9.76 -8.13 11.51
N SER A 68 -10.81 -8.65 12.11
CA SER A 68 -11.05 -10.08 12.28
C SER A 68 -12.54 -10.37 12.22
N GLU A 69 -12.93 -11.64 12.29
CA GLU A 69 -14.35 -12.03 12.39
C GLU A 69 -15.05 -11.40 13.60
N ASP A 70 -14.32 -11.26 14.72
CA ASP A 70 -14.81 -10.62 15.94
C ASP A 70 -14.68 -9.08 15.92
N ASN A 71 -13.91 -8.52 14.99
CA ASN A 71 -13.65 -7.08 14.88
C ASN A 71 -13.77 -6.60 13.43
N ARG A 72 -15.01 -6.59 12.91
CA ARG A 72 -15.27 -6.31 11.50
C ARG A 72 -15.29 -4.84 11.12
N PHE A 73 -15.33 -3.94 12.09
CA PHE A 73 -15.65 -2.52 11.88
C PHE A 73 -14.52 -1.55 12.20
N LYS A 74 -13.45 -1.98 12.88
CA LYS A 74 -12.43 -1.04 13.37
C LYS A 74 -11.01 -1.60 13.31
N GLY A 75 -10.29 -1.24 12.25
CA GLY A 75 -8.83 -1.30 12.21
C GLY A 75 -8.22 -0.09 12.92
N ILE A 76 -7.12 -0.28 13.65
CA ILE A 76 -6.37 0.80 14.30
C ILE A 76 -4.88 0.57 14.08
N LEU A 77 -4.15 1.66 13.82
CA LEU A 77 -2.70 1.67 13.76
C LEU A 77 -2.22 2.96 14.47
N GLY A 78 -1.50 2.79 15.57
CA GLY A 78 -0.89 3.88 16.33
C GLY A 78 0.61 3.87 16.09
N MET A 79 1.12 4.93 15.47
CA MET A 79 2.52 5.10 15.13
C MET A 79 2.99 6.53 15.41
N GLU A 80 4.30 6.75 15.36
CA GLU A 80 4.93 8.07 15.44
C GLU A 80 4.40 9.03 14.37
N LEU A 81 4.19 10.28 14.79
CA LEU A 81 3.96 11.38 13.86
C LEU A 81 5.32 11.89 13.38
N VAL A 82 5.67 11.59 12.13
CA VAL A 82 6.86 12.12 11.48
C VAL A 82 6.53 13.52 10.93
N GLU A 83 7.11 14.55 11.52
CA GLU A 83 6.93 15.93 11.08
C GLU A 83 7.90 16.29 9.93
N ASN A 84 7.59 17.37 9.21
CA ASN A 84 8.40 17.88 8.09
C ASN A 84 8.59 16.87 6.94
N VAL A 85 7.57 16.07 6.66
CA VAL A 85 7.55 15.14 5.54
C VAL A 85 7.07 15.82 4.26
N GLU A 86 7.75 15.52 3.15
CA GLU A 86 7.29 15.87 1.81
C GLU A 86 6.71 14.61 1.15
N THR A 87 5.45 14.68 0.72
CA THR A 87 4.84 13.62 -0.09
C THR A 87 5.13 13.88 -1.55
N ILE A 88 5.95 13.01 -2.14
CA ILE A 88 6.31 13.11 -3.55
C ILE A 88 5.29 12.30 -4.38
N PRO A 89 4.58 12.92 -5.34
CA PRO A 89 3.71 12.20 -6.26
C PRO A 89 4.51 11.19 -7.08
N ILE A 90 3.93 10.02 -7.34
CA ILE A 90 4.57 8.96 -8.14
C ILE A 90 4.91 9.39 -9.59
N SER A 91 4.27 10.46 -10.09
CA SER A 91 4.54 11.03 -11.41
C SER A 91 5.63 12.11 -11.42
N GLN A 92 6.21 12.44 -10.27
CA GLN A 92 7.25 13.44 -10.18
C GLN A 92 8.62 12.82 -10.48
N ASN A 93 9.35 13.42 -11.42
CA ASN A 93 10.74 13.05 -11.68
C ASN A 93 11.63 13.50 -10.53
N LEU A 94 12.44 12.57 -10.02
CA LEU A 94 13.41 12.81 -8.96
C LEU A 94 14.82 12.58 -9.49
N LYS A 95 15.80 13.31 -8.94
CA LYS A 95 17.18 13.04 -9.27
C LYS A 95 17.64 11.79 -8.51
N PRO A 96 18.60 11.01 -9.04
CA PRO A 96 19.11 9.84 -8.35
C PRO A 96 19.63 10.14 -6.93
N GLU A 97 20.25 11.32 -6.73
CA GLU A 97 20.71 11.76 -5.41
C GLU A 97 19.57 11.92 -4.39
N ASP A 98 18.38 12.35 -4.81
CA ASP A 98 17.21 12.52 -3.94
C ASP A 98 16.64 11.17 -3.47
N LEU A 99 16.95 10.10 -4.20
CA LEU A 99 16.47 8.74 -3.94
C LEU A 99 17.47 7.89 -3.16
N SER A 100 18.73 8.34 -2.98
CA SER A 100 19.80 7.47 -2.47
C SER A 100 19.48 6.86 -1.11
N ASP A 101 18.99 7.67 -0.17
CA ASP A 101 18.65 7.20 1.18
C ASP A 101 17.41 6.30 1.16
N VAL A 102 16.41 6.62 0.34
CA VAL A 102 15.19 5.81 0.16
C VAL A 102 15.55 4.43 -0.40
N LEU A 103 16.37 4.39 -1.45
CA LEU A 103 16.83 3.14 -2.06
C LEU A 103 17.67 2.30 -1.11
N ARG A 104 18.50 2.94 -0.26
CA ARG A 104 19.28 2.22 0.76
C ARG A 104 18.37 1.55 1.78
N SER A 105 17.37 2.26 2.28
CA SER A 105 16.40 1.69 3.24
C SER A 105 15.52 0.61 2.61
N LEU A 106 15.10 0.79 1.35
CA LEU A 106 14.39 -0.25 0.61
C LEU A 106 15.25 -1.51 0.45
N ALA A 107 16.50 -1.37 0.03
CA ALA A 107 17.41 -2.51 -0.10
C ALA A 107 17.63 -3.24 1.24
N TYR A 108 17.70 -2.50 2.35
CA TYR A 108 17.78 -3.08 3.68
C TYR A 108 16.51 -3.86 4.06
N ILE A 109 15.33 -3.26 3.85
CA ILE A 109 14.02 -3.90 4.10
C ILE A 109 13.88 -5.18 3.26
N GLU A 110 14.28 -5.14 1.99
CA GLU A 110 14.25 -6.29 1.09
C GLU A 110 15.22 -7.38 1.55
N ALA A 111 16.46 -7.02 1.94
CA ALA A 111 17.42 -7.97 2.47
C ALA A 111 16.90 -8.63 3.76
N LYS A 112 16.30 -7.85 4.68
CA LYS A 112 15.67 -8.37 5.89
C LYS A 112 14.47 -9.27 5.62
N SER A 113 13.73 -9.01 4.54
CA SER A 113 12.62 -9.88 4.13
C SER A 113 13.06 -11.32 3.83
N LEU A 114 14.33 -11.53 3.46
CA LEU A 114 14.88 -12.86 3.19
C LEU A 114 14.96 -13.72 4.45
N GLU A 115 15.13 -13.09 5.62
CA GLU A 115 15.20 -13.75 6.93
C GLU A 115 13.83 -14.28 7.40
N PHE A 116 12.73 -13.80 6.81
CA PHE A 116 11.37 -14.23 7.16
C PHE A 116 11.06 -15.65 6.72
N THR A 117 10.30 -16.35 7.58
CA THR A 117 9.71 -17.64 7.30
C THR A 117 8.66 -17.56 6.19
N HIS A 118 8.27 -18.72 5.65
CA HIS A 118 7.22 -18.77 4.64
C HIS A 118 5.88 -18.23 5.16
N GLU A 119 5.51 -18.53 6.41
CA GLU A 119 4.26 -18.04 7.01
C GLU A 119 4.28 -16.51 7.18
N GLU A 120 5.41 -15.93 7.58
CA GLU A 120 5.56 -14.48 7.70
C GLU A 120 5.51 -13.80 6.33
N LYS A 121 6.14 -14.37 5.31
CA LYS A 121 6.05 -13.86 3.93
C LYS A 121 4.61 -13.90 3.39
N GLN A 122 3.84 -14.93 3.72
CA GLN A 122 2.42 -14.99 3.35
C GLN A 122 1.61 -13.84 3.97
N LYS A 123 1.93 -13.43 5.21
CA LYS A 123 1.28 -12.29 5.88
C LYS A 123 1.57 -10.95 5.20
N LEU A 124 2.71 -10.85 4.52
CA LEU A 124 3.10 -9.67 3.74
C LEU A 124 2.39 -9.59 2.40
N GLY A 125 1.85 -10.68 1.84
CA GLY A 125 1.12 -10.70 0.57
C GLY A 125 1.93 -10.28 -0.68
N GLU A 126 1.28 -10.30 -1.85
CA GLU A 126 1.88 -9.91 -3.14
C GLU A 126 1.84 -8.39 -3.37
N ASN A 127 2.52 -7.81 -4.36
CA ASN A 127 2.53 -6.36 -4.60
C ASN A 127 1.11 -5.72 -4.52
N PRO A 128 0.86 -4.77 -3.59
CA PRO A 128 -0.46 -4.18 -3.44
C PRO A 128 -0.78 -3.16 -4.53
N ILE A 129 0.19 -2.68 -5.31
CA ILE A 129 -0.04 -1.64 -6.32
C ILE A 129 -1.05 -2.10 -7.37
N PRO A 130 -0.89 -3.25 -8.05
CA PRO A 130 -1.94 -3.76 -8.92
C PRO A 130 -3.29 -3.88 -8.20
N LEU A 131 -3.29 -4.36 -6.95
CA LEU A 131 -4.51 -4.52 -6.17
C LEU A 131 -5.21 -3.19 -5.82
N LEU A 132 -4.45 -2.15 -5.48
CA LEU A 132 -4.98 -0.83 -5.12
C LEU A 132 -5.44 -0.08 -6.37
N TYR A 133 -4.67 -0.16 -7.45
CA TYR A 133 -4.93 0.60 -8.67
C TYR A 133 -5.92 -0.10 -9.61
N HIS A 134 -5.95 -1.44 -9.75
CA HIS A 134 -6.94 -2.15 -10.62
C HIS A 134 -8.37 -1.89 -10.19
N THR A 135 -8.54 -1.64 -8.90
CA THR A 135 -9.85 -1.36 -8.36
C THR A 135 -10.30 0.00 -8.91
N ILE A 136 -9.44 1.03 -8.99
CA ILE A 136 -9.78 2.43 -9.33
C ILE A 136 -9.45 2.87 -10.77
N MET A 137 -8.67 2.09 -11.50
CA MET A 137 -8.22 2.37 -12.87
C MET A 137 -8.40 1.13 -13.74
N ASP A 138 -8.65 1.33 -15.03
CA ASP A 138 -8.77 0.23 -15.98
C ASP A 138 -7.46 -0.59 -16.08
N SER A 139 -7.57 -1.91 -16.23
CA SER A 139 -6.43 -2.83 -16.24
C SER A 139 -5.45 -2.56 -17.38
N ASP A 140 -5.95 -2.12 -18.54
CA ASP A 140 -5.12 -1.70 -19.67
C ASP A 140 -4.40 -0.38 -19.38
N ALA A 141 -5.06 0.55 -18.69
CA ALA A 141 -4.47 1.82 -18.27
C ALA A 141 -3.36 1.60 -17.23
N ILE A 142 -3.54 0.66 -16.29
CA ILE A 142 -2.51 0.31 -15.31
C ILE A 142 -1.36 -0.42 -15.96
N SER A 143 -1.63 -1.38 -16.84
CA SER A 143 -0.59 -2.12 -17.54
C SER A 143 0.26 -1.18 -18.39
N LYS A 144 -0.38 -0.21 -19.05
CA LYS A 144 0.31 0.86 -19.77
C LYS A 144 1.12 1.75 -18.83
N TRP A 145 0.52 2.24 -17.75
CA TRP A 145 1.19 3.12 -16.79
C TRP A 145 2.38 2.46 -16.09
N ILE A 146 2.25 1.19 -15.68
CA ILE A 146 3.36 0.39 -15.14
C ILE A 146 4.46 0.26 -16.19
N ARG A 147 4.13 -0.07 -17.45
CA ARG A 147 5.13 -0.16 -18.52
C ARG A 147 5.83 1.17 -18.76
N GLU A 148 5.10 2.28 -18.79
CA GLU A 148 5.66 3.62 -18.97
C GLU A 148 6.59 3.98 -17.79
N MET A 149 6.18 3.72 -16.54
CA MET A 149 7.04 3.89 -15.36
C MET A 149 8.36 3.11 -15.43
N TYR A 150 8.33 1.88 -15.95
CA TYR A 150 9.52 1.02 -16.02
C TYR A 150 10.35 1.21 -17.30
N MET A 151 9.82 1.87 -18.34
CA MET A 151 10.48 2.04 -19.65
C MET A 151 11.01 3.46 -19.90
N GLU A 152 10.59 4.47 -19.13
CA GLU A 152 11.17 5.84 -19.20
C GLU A 152 12.57 5.95 -18.55
N THR A 153 13.11 4.85 -18.00
CA THR A 153 14.45 4.80 -17.39
C THR A 153 15.58 4.51 -18.37
N GLU A 154 15.29 4.31 -19.66
CA GLU A 154 16.30 4.15 -20.73
C GLU A 154 16.44 5.43 -21.58
N VAL A 155 17.06 6.48 -21.03
CA VAL A 155 17.67 7.59 -21.82
C VAL A 155 19.00 8.01 -21.20
#